data_AF-A0A2D4EMG2-F1
#
_entry.id   AF-A0A2D4EMG2-F1
#
_cell.length_a   1.000
_cell.length_b   1.000
_cell.length_c   1.000
_cell.angle_alpha   90.00
_cell.angle_beta   90.00
_cell.angle_gamma   90.00
#
_symmetry.space_group_name_H-M   'P 1'
#
loop_
_entity.id
_entity.type
_entity.pdbx_description
1 polymer ?
#
loop_
_entity_poly.entity_id
_entity_poly.type
_entity_poly.pdbx_seq_one_letter_code
_entity_poly.pdbx_strand_id
1 'polypeptide(L)'
;MSLRSATNPGDISSRIMDFSKARDCLIPMGITSENVAERFGISREKQDAFALSSQQKATRAQKLGWFKNEIVPVNATFTDDQGAEKKITVLQDEGIRPNTSLEGLARLKPAFQENGTSTAGNSSQVSDGAAAVLLARRSAAAQLG
;
A
#
# COMPACT_ATOMS: atom_id res chain seq x y z
N MET A 1 -7.53 16.28 -1.67
CA MET A 1 -8.14 15.43 -2.72
C MET A 1 -9.59 15.21 -2.31
N SER A 2 -10.56 15.77 -3.03
CA SER A 2 -11.98 15.65 -2.67
C SER A 2 -12.38 14.16 -2.73
N LEU A 3 -12.84 13.60 -1.61
CA LEU A 3 -13.32 12.22 -1.59
C LEU A 3 -14.63 12.17 -2.36
N ARG A 4 -14.53 11.74 -3.63
CA ARG A 4 -15.68 11.48 -4.50
C ARG A 4 -16.57 10.44 -3.84
N SER A 5 -17.87 10.67 -3.82
CA SER A 5 -18.83 9.79 -3.16
C SER A 5 -19.96 9.41 -4.12
N ALA A 6 -20.75 8.40 -3.75
CA ALA A 6 -21.94 8.03 -4.49
C ALA A 6 -22.96 9.18 -4.62
N THR A 7 -22.91 10.18 -3.74
CA THR A 7 -23.79 11.36 -3.75
C THR A 7 -23.14 12.58 -4.41
N ASN A 8 -21.83 12.55 -4.67
CA ASN A 8 -21.10 13.61 -5.35
C ASN A 8 -20.00 13.00 -6.25
N PRO A 9 -20.33 12.65 -7.51
CA PRO A 9 -19.39 12.00 -8.42
C PRO A 9 -18.25 12.93 -8.87
N GLY A 10 -18.31 14.23 -8.56
CA GLY A 10 -17.34 15.21 -9.01
C GLY A 10 -17.29 15.28 -10.53
N ASP A 11 -16.12 15.01 -11.11
CA ASP A 11 -15.87 15.11 -12.56
C ASP A 11 -16.35 13.87 -13.36
N ILE A 12 -17.03 12.92 -12.70
CA ILE A 12 -17.49 11.68 -13.33
C ILE A 12 -18.93 11.86 -13.80
N SER A 13 -19.27 11.29 -14.96
CA SER A 13 -20.62 11.36 -15.54
C SER A 13 -21.68 10.88 -14.54
N SER A 14 -22.77 11.65 -14.39
CA SER A 14 -23.94 11.28 -13.58
C SER A 14 -24.56 9.95 -14.00
N ARG A 15 -24.37 9.53 -15.25
CA ARG A 15 -24.79 8.22 -15.78
C ARG A 15 -24.17 7.03 -15.06
N ILE A 16 -23.09 7.25 -14.30
CA ILE A 16 -22.52 6.19 -13.45
C ILE A 16 -23.55 5.67 -12.44
N MET A 17 -24.54 6.49 -12.08
CA MET A 17 -25.63 6.11 -11.18
C MET A 17 -26.67 5.19 -11.81
N ASP A 18 -26.71 5.10 -13.14
CA ASP A 18 -27.70 4.31 -13.88
C ASP A 18 -27.36 2.81 -13.86
N PHE A 19 -26.09 2.45 -13.59
CA PHE A 19 -25.61 1.06 -13.63
C PHE A 19 -24.97 0.66 -12.31
N SER A 20 -25.50 -0.38 -11.68
CA SER A 20 -25.05 -0.84 -10.34
C SER A 20 -23.54 -1.09 -10.26
N LYS A 21 -22.98 -1.85 -11.21
CA LYS A 21 -21.55 -2.15 -11.25
C LYS A 21 -20.67 -0.90 -11.40
N ALA A 22 -21.17 0.12 -12.08
CA ALA A 22 -20.42 1.36 -12.27
C ALA A 22 -20.46 2.21 -10.98
N ARG A 23 -21.58 2.20 -10.24
CA ARG A 23 -21.66 2.81 -8.91
C ARG A 23 -20.70 2.18 -7.91
N ASP A 24 -20.55 0.86 -7.95
CA ASP A 24 -19.64 0.14 -7.04
C ASP A 24 -18.18 0.61 -7.20
N CYS A 25 -17.79 1.12 -8.38
CA CYS A 25 -16.47 1.71 -8.62
C CYS A 25 -16.22 3.01 -7.82
N LEU A 26 -17.26 3.63 -7.26
CA LEU A 26 -17.13 4.81 -6.39
C LEU A 26 -16.91 4.45 -4.92
N ILE A 27 -17.02 3.16 -4.55
CA ILE A 27 -16.80 2.72 -3.16
C ILE A 27 -15.30 2.87 -2.84
N PRO A 28 -14.92 3.58 -1.76
CA PRO A 28 -13.53 3.66 -1.36
C PRO A 28 -12.96 2.26 -1.07
N MET A 29 -11.73 2.00 -1.51
CA MET A 29 -11.11 0.68 -1.36
C MET A 29 -11.04 0.22 0.12
N GLY A 30 -10.83 1.15 1.05
CA GLY A 30 -10.89 0.84 2.48
C GLY A 30 -12.26 0.31 2.95
N ILE A 31 -13.37 0.79 2.36
CA ILE A 31 -14.72 0.26 2.64
C ILE A 31 -14.88 -1.13 2.02
N THR A 32 -14.31 -1.38 0.83
CA THR A 32 -14.33 -2.73 0.25
C THR A 32 -13.57 -3.74 1.11
N SER A 33 -12.50 -3.31 1.81
CA SER A 33 -11.78 -4.11 2.81
C SER A 33 -12.70 -4.52 3.96
N GLU A 34 -13.45 -3.57 4.54
CA GLU A 34 -14.42 -3.85 5.60
C GLU A 34 -15.53 -4.80 5.14
N ASN A 35 -16.07 -4.59 3.92
CA ASN A 35 -17.11 -5.46 3.36
C ASN A 35 -16.64 -6.91 3.22
N VAL A 36 -15.38 -7.12 2.81
CA VAL A 36 -14.76 -8.45 2.72
C VAL A 36 -14.57 -9.03 4.12
N ALA A 37 -14.06 -8.24 5.07
CA ALA A 37 -13.84 -8.70 6.43
C ALA A 37 -15.14 -9.15 7.11
N GLU A 38 -16.21 -8.37 6.98
CA GLU A 38 -17.53 -8.69 7.53
C GLU A 38 -18.11 -9.95 6.86
N ARG A 39 -18.16 -9.96 5.52
CA ARG A 39 -18.80 -11.05 4.77
C ARG A 39 -18.14 -12.41 4.98
N PHE A 40 -16.82 -12.44 5.19
CA PHE A 40 -16.05 -13.67 5.33
C PHE A 40 -15.54 -13.93 6.75
N GLY A 41 -15.94 -13.12 7.74
CA GLY A 41 -15.56 -13.31 9.14
C GLY A 41 -14.05 -13.20 9.39
N ILE A 42 -13.39 -12.22 8.77
CA ILE A 42 -11.95 -11.97 8.95
C ILE A 42 -11.75 -11.07 10.16
N SER A 43 -11.42 -11.68 11.31
CA SER A 43 -11.28 -10.94 12.56
C SER A 43 -10.11 -9.94 12.54
N ARG A 44 -10.20 -8.93 13.41
CA ARG A 44 -9.15 -7.92 13.61
C ARG A 44 -7.80 -8.55 13.93
N GLU A 45 -7.79 -9.60 14.75
CA GLU A 45 -6.57 -10.30 15.16
C GLU A 45 -5.91 -11.00 13.97
N LYS A 46 -6.69 -11.58 13.04
CA LYS A 46 -6.16 -12.16 11.81
C LYS A 46 -5.51 -11.10 10.91
N GLN A 47 -6.15 -9.94 10.78
CA GLN A 47 -5.62 -8.83 9.98
C GLN A 47 -4.31 -8.30 10.57
N ASP A 48 -4.28 -8.05 11.88
CA ASP A 48 -3.10 -7.55 12.58
C ASP A 48 -1.96 -8.59 12.60
N ALA A 49 -2.27 -9.87 12.78
CA ALA A 49 -1.27 -10.95 12.69
C ALA A 49 -0.66 -11.06 11.28
N PHE A 50 -1.48 -10.89 10.25
CA PHE A 50 -1.00 -10.85 8.87
C PHE A 50 -0.06 -9.66 8.64
N ALA A 51 -0.44 -8.47 9.11
CA ALA A 51 0.37 -7.26 9.00
C ALA A 51 1.71 -7.37 9.74
N LEU A 52 1.70 -7.91 10.97
CA LEU A 52 2.92 -8.19 11.73
C LEU A 52 3.84 -9.17 10.98
N SER A 53 3.27 -10.27 10.47
CA SER A 53 4.03 -11.25 9.68
C SER A 53 4.66 -10.60 8.44
N SER A 54 3.93 -9.71 7.76
CA SER A 54 4.45 -8.93 6.63
C SER A 54 5.68 -8.09 7.02
N GLN A 55 5.56 -7.30 8.09
CA GLN A 55 6.65 -6.45 8.61
C GLN A 55 7.88 -7.26 9.05
N GLN A 56 7.66 -8.41 9.70
CA GLN A 56 8.75 -9.31 10.11
C GLN A 56 9.50 -9.90 8.91
N LYS A 57 8.76 -10.38 7.89
CA LYS A 57 9.36 -10.91 6.65
C LYS A 57 10.13 -9.84 5.90
N ALA A 58 9.56 -8.65 5.73
CA ALA A 58 10.22 -7.54 5.05
C ALA A 58 11.48 -7.08 5.81
N THR A 59 11.40 -6.96 7.14
CA THR A 59 12.55 -6.65 8.00
C THR A 59 13.68 -7.66 7.81
N ARG A 60 13.34 -8.96 7.79
CA ARG A 60 14.33 -10.03 7.57
C ARG A 60 14.94 -9.94 6.17
N ALA A 61 14.12 -9.79 5.13
CA ALA A 61 14.58 -9.69 3.74
C ALA A 61 15.53 -8.51 3.53
N GLN A 62 15.19 -7.33 4.08
CA GLN A 62 16.06 -6.15 4.01
C GLN A 62 17.37 -6.36 4.77
N LYS A 63 17.33 -6.91 5.99
CA LYS A 63 18.54 -7.23 6.78
C LYS A 63 19.46 -8.23 6.08
N LEU A 64 18.90 -9.23 5.41
CA LEU A 64 19.65 -10.22 4.65
C LEU A 64 20.09 -9.71 3.25
N GLY A 65 19.69 -8.49 2.88
CA GLY A 65 20.07 -7.87 1.61
C GLY A 65 19.37 -8.47 0.39
N TRP A 66 18.22 -9.12 0.55
CA TRP A 66 17.51 -9.78 -0.55
C TRP A 66 17.03 -8.79 -1.62
N PHE A 67 16.69 -7.56 -1.23
CA PHE A 67 16.27 -6.51 -2.15
C PHE A 67 17.42 -5.82 -2.91
N LYS A 68 18.69 -6.11 -2.57
CA LYS A 68 19.84 -5.42 -3.19
C LYS A 68 19.95 -5.63 -4.70
N ASN A 69 19.45 -6.75 -5.21
CA ASN A 69 19.52 -7.08 -6.63
C ASN A 69 18.41 -6.42 -7.46
N GLU A 70 17.33 -5.98 -6.82
CA GLU A 70 16.13 -5.45 -7.48
C GLU A 70 15.91 -3.95 -7.24
N ILE A 71 16.43 -3.38 -6.14
CA ILE A 71 16.39 -1.94 -5.88
C ILE A 71 17.53 -1.24 -6.64
N VAL A 72 17.15 -0.30 -7.50
CA VAL A 72 18.08 0.65 -8.13
C VAL A 72 18.22 1.89 -7.24
N PRO A 73 19.43 2.27 -6.82
CA PRO A 73 19.66 3.49 -6.03
C PRO A 73 19.11 4.75 -6.71
N VAL A 74 18.36 5.58 -5.97
CA VAL A 74 17.83 6.85 -6.47
C VAL A 74 18.48 8.01 -5.71
N ASN A 75 19.20 8.87 -6.43
CA ASN A 75 19.72 10.12 -5.88
C ASN A 75 18.62 11.18 -5.91
N ALA A 76 18.31 11.76 -4.75
CA ALA A 76 17.24 12.74 -4.58
C ALA A 76 17.70 13.94 -3.76
N THR A 77 16.94 15.03 -3.85
CA THR A 77 16.97 16.11 -2.86
C THR A 77 15.85 15.87 -1.86
N PHE A 78 16.18 15.79 -0.59
CA PHE A 78 15.22 15.73 0.51
C PHE A 78 15.18 17.08 1.23
N THR A 79 13.99 17.61 1.44
CA THR A 79 13.76 18.82 2.22
C THR A 79 13.24 18.40 3.59
N ASP A 80 13.96 18.75 4.65
CA ASP A 80 13.49 18.45 6.01
C ASP A 80 12.37 19.40 6.47
N ASP A 81 11.80 19.12 7.64
CA ASP A 81 10.68 19.89 8.21
C ASP A 81 11.03 21.36 8.47
N GLN A 82 12.32 21.71 8.52
CA GLN A 82 12.82 23.08 8.67
C GLN A 82 13.06 23.78 7.32
N GLY A 83 12.83 23.09 6.20
CA GLY A 83 13.01 23.60 4.85
C GLY A 83 14.45 23.48 4.32
N ALA A 84 15.36 22.79 5.02
CA ALA A 84 16.72 22.61 4.57
C ALA A 84 16.84 21.45 3.58
N GLU A 85 17.46 21.71 2.43
CA GLU A 85 17.68 20.70 1.39
C GLU A 85 18.96 19.87 1.63
N LYS A 86 18.85 18.56 1.44
CA LYS A 86 19.96 17.60 1.56
C LYS A 86 19.95 16.66 0.36
N LYS A 87 21.14 16.37 -0.17
CA LYS A 87 21.29 15.30 -1.16
C LYS A 87 21.31 13.96 -0.44
N ILE A 88 20.45 13.05 -0.86
CA ILE A 88 20.34 11.70 -0.32
C ILE A 88 20.40 10.67 -1.45
N THR A 89 20.75 9.44 -1.10
CA THR A 89 20.59 8.28 -1.98
C THR A 89 19.65 7.31 -1.29
N VAL A 90 18.49 7.07 -1.89
CA VAL A 90 17.49 6.10 -1.40
C VAL A 90 17.91 4.71 -1.88
N LEU A 91 18.11 3.80 -0.94
CA LEU A 91 18.66 2.45 -1.16
C LEU A 91 17.81 1.33 -0.54
N GLN A 92 16.78 1.69 0.23
CA GLN A 92 16.02 0.77 1.08
C GLN A 92 14.55 1.19 1.13
N ASP A 93 13.67 0.23 1.39
CA ASP A 93 12.26 0.50 1.57
C ASP A 93 12.02 1.19 2.92
N GLU A 94 11.51 2.42 2.85
CA GLU A 94 11.31 3.27 4.03
C GLU A 94 10.09 2.87 4.86
N GLY A 95 9.17 2.05 4.32
CA GLY A 95 7.91 1.68 4.96
C GLY A 95 8.03 0.55 6.00
N ILE A 96 9.20 -0.11 6.06
CA ILE A 96 9.45 -1.22 6.99
C ILE A 96 9.58 -0.68 8.42
N ARG A 97 8.86 -1.31 9.36
CA ARG A 97 8.81 -0.96 10.78
C ARG A 97 9.19 -2.20 11.61
N PRO A 98 10.48 -2.42 11.91
CA PRO A 98 10.94 -3.60 12.65
C PRO A 98 10.32 -3.79 14.04
N ASN A 99 9.82 -2.69 14.62
CA ASN A 99 9.24 -2.65 15.95
C ASN A 99 7.72 -2.84 15.96
N THR A 100 7.09 -3.15 14.82
CA THR A 100 5.67 -3.50 14.78
C THR A 100 5.39 -4.66 15.72
N SER A 101 4.34 -4.55 16.53
CA SER A 101 3.90 -5.58 17.48
C SER A 101 2.38 -5.72 17.42
N LEU A 102 1.84 -6.88 17.82
CA LEU A 102 0.38 -7.07 17.91
C LEU A 102 -0.26 -6.05 18.85
N GLU A 103 0.38 -5.75 19.98
CA GLU A 103 -0.10 -4.75 20.93
C GLU A 103 -0.15 -3.35 20.30
N GLY A 104 0.89 -2.98 19.54
CA GLY A 104 0.93 -1.70 18.82
C GLY A 104 -0.16 -1.62 17.76
N LEU A 105 -0.36 -2.70 16.99
CA LEU A 105 -1.40 -2.78 15.95
C LEU A 105 -2.81 -2.73 16.53
N ALA A 106 -3.07 -3.45 17.63
CA ALA A 106 -4.38 -3.50 18.28
C ALA A 106 -4.84 -2.13 18.81
N ARG A 107 -3.91 -1.23 19.16
CA ARG A 107 -4.19 0.13 19.62
C ARG A 107 -4.60 1.09 18.50
N LEU A 108 -4.39 0.72 17.23
CA LEU A 108 -4.73 1.58 16.10
C LEU A 108 -6.24 1.66 15.89
N LYS A 109 -6.70 2.89 15.64
CA LYS A 109 -8.10 3.18 15.34
C LYS A 109 -8.46 2.68 13.92
N PRO A 110 -9.71 2.27 13.68
CA PRO A 110 -10.22 2.01 12.35
C PRO A 110 -10.04 3.23 11.43
N ALA A 111 -9.65 2.99 10.18
CA ALA A 111 -9.28 4.04 9.24
C ALA A 111 -10.44 4.48 8.33
N PHE A 112 -11.45 3.62 8.13
CA PHE A 112 -12.48 3.83 7.10
C PHE A 112 -13.92 3.79 7.61
N GLN A 113 -14.18 3.10 8.72
CA GLN A 113 -15.50 2.98 9.33
C GLN A 113 -15.35 2.96 10.85
N GLU A 114 -16.25 3.60 11.61
CA GLU A 114 -16.14 3.78 13.07
C GLU A 114 -15.94 2.47 13.84
N ASN A 115 -16.70 1.42 13.47
CA ASN A 115 -16.59 0.08 14.04
C ASN A 115 -15.87 -0.91 13.10
N GLY A 116 -15.05 -0.37 12.19
CA GLY A 116 -14.27 -1.16 11.24
C GLY A 116 -13.10 -1.91 11.89
N THR A 117 -12.48 -2.77 11.11
CA THR A 117 -11.31 -3.57 11.51
C THR A 117 -10.05 -3.22 10.72
N SER A 118 -10.21 -2.55 9.59
CA SER A 118 -9.09 -2.04 8.78
C SER A 118 -8.52 -0.76 9.42
N THR A 119 -7.22 -0.78 9.66
CA THR A 119 -6.45 0.31 10.28
C THR A 119 -5.26 0.68 9.42
N ALA A 120 -4.60 1.80 9.74
CA ALA A 120 -3.34 2.16 9.07
C ALA A 120 -2.23 1.11 9.24
N GLY A 121 -2.27 0.28 10.29
CA GLY A 121 -1.23 -0.72 10.55
C GLY A 121 -1.46 -2.05 9.86
N ASN A 122 -2.70 -2.37 9.51
CA ASN A 122 -3.05 -3.59 8.77
C ASN A 122 -3.50 -3.31 7.31
N SER A 123 -3.35 -2.07 6.86
CA SER A 123 -3.49 -1.64 5.46
C SER A 123 -2.13 -1.34 4.84
N SER A 124 -2.05 -1.34 3.51
CA SER A 124 -0.85 -0.87 2.80
C SER A 124 -0.65 0.64 2.99
N GLN A 125 0.60 1.07 3.13
CA GLN A 125 0.95 2.49 3.10
C GLN A 125 0.74 3.03 1.68
N VAL A 126 0.39 4.31 1.58
CA VAL A 126 0.59 5.05 0.33
C VAL A 126 2.08 5.28 0.19
N SER A 127 2.63 5.01 -0.99
CA SER A 127 4.08 5.01 -1.20
C SER A 127 4.41 5.51 -2.60
N ASP A 128 5.57 6.16 -2.72
CA ASP A 128 6.12 6.62 -3.99
C ASP A 128 7.18 5.64 -4.47
N GLY A 129 7.11 5.23 -5.74
CA GLY A 129 8.04 4.28 -6.32
C GLY A 129 7.75 3.98 -7.78
N ALA A 130 8.71 3.37 -8.46
CA ALA A 130 8.59 2.91 -9.84
C ALA A 130 9.26 1.55 -10.02
N ALA A 131 8.76 0.76 -10.96
CA ALA A 131 9.35 -0.51 -11.36
C ALA A 131 9.24 -0.68 -12.89
N ALA A 132 10.20 -1.35 -13.49
CA ALA A 132 10.20 -1.67 -14.92
C ALA A 132 10.58 -3.14 -15.13
N VAL A 133 9.91 -3.80 -16.06
CA VAL A 133 10.19 -5.19 -16.46
C VAL A 133 10.39 -5.23 -17.97
N LEU A 134 11.57 -5.68 -18.42
CA LEU A 134 11.84 -5.92 -19.83
C LEU A 134 11.46 -7.36 -20.19
N LEU A 135 10.55 -7.50 -21.16
CA LEU A 135 10.12 -8.79 -21.67
C LEU A 135 10.64 -8.95 -23.10
N ALA A 136 11.07 -10.16 -23.45
CA ALA A 136 11.49 -10.51 -24.80
C ALA A 136 11.01 -11.91 -25.17
N ARG A 137 10.85 -12.17 -26.48
CA ARG A 137 10.68 -13.54 -26.97
C ARG A 137 11.93 -14.33 -26.58
N ARG A 138 11.76 -15.58 -26.12
CA ARG A 138 12.88 -16.47 -25.75
C ARG A 138 13.95 -16.56 -26.82
N SER A 139 13.57 -16.64 -28.11
CA SER A 139 14.54 -16.70 -29.21
C SER A 139 15.33 -15.41 -29.39
N ALA A 140 14.72 -14.25 -29.16
CA ALA A 140 15.40 -12.96 -29.24
C ALA A 140 16.36 -12.77 -28.07
N ALA A 141 15.95 -13.14 -26.85
CA ALA A 141 16.85 -13.19 -25.69
C ALA A 141 18.05 -14.09 -25.99
N ALA A 142 17.83 -15.35 -26.35
CA ALA A 142 18.93 -16.29 -26.65
C ALA A 142 19.88 -15.83 -27.76
N GLN A 143 19.39 -15.06 -28.74
CA GLN A 143 20.23 -14.46 -29.79
C GLN A 143 21.08 -13.29 -29.27
N LEU A 144 20.56 -12.52 -28.30
CA LEU A 144 21.22 -11.34 -27.74
C LEU A 144 22.07 -11.65 -26.50
N GLY A 145 21.91 -12.84 -25.90
CA GLY A 145 22.63 -13.31 -24.70
C GLY A 145 21.75 -13.35 -23.45
#